data_AF-A0A3M7SF61-F1
#
_entry.id   AF-A0A3M7SF61-F1
#
_cell.length_a   1.000
_cell.length_b   1.000
_cell.length_c   1.000
_cell.angle_alpha   90.00
_cell.angle_beta   90.00
_cell.angle_gamma   90.00
#
_symmetry.space_group_name_H-M   'P 1'
#
loop_
_entity.id
_entity.type
_entity.pdbx_description
1 polymer ?
#
loop_
_entity_poly.entity_id
_entity_poly.type
_entity_poly.pdbx_seq_one_letter_code
_entity_poly.pdbx_strand_id
1 'polypeptide(L)'
;MSLLSPEELTLLHTDNKYKAYVSSIEKCLKNFESSSEWADLISSLGKLKKVIHSSPKYHYIPKRVNVCKRLAQCLHPALPSGVHLKALEVYTCIFQNIGAENLAKDLFLYSSGLFPLLANAALSVKPVLLNLYESYFLPLKKSLRPGLTGLLIAVLPGLEEGSDFYQRTFNLIKNICLAQSDSGASVTNINNYIADDKYFHSCIWSAIISESYIRFAAIQFMLSNYELKKRSGGPVNANDQLYLIGNSIDLMISAICCCLQDANSLVQRSILDLICTCLPMSTKNVTRSDKVQLVTVAIHVVLRRDMTLNRRIYSWLMGNGSSSEESKKNDKKYFEAHSKSILIQSIKTLLNKKEASSILYLLNDEMPVVASQAGTVSHTGQSAQISPGAATTLKLIKIISNLVERQDIGQAIIDDILLDLLFYVYKEYSFLNLNNGPVSSNVQSYLSIKKGTSNFQHVQQQQQQSQNLKDSNELKKAACNFLFHSFQIFFIWDFCASKFEHICKNFTSSNRLESASSHTITSESVHSSTLNPAQLCDLYEFILELLANSDMYNEIQTEHLPVMLKRIIQTITNYCEKMTNQDLSKSFLLCLKILNKIKY
;
A
#
# COMPACT_ATOMS: atom_id res chain seq x y z
N MET A 1 -10.27 16.30 33.75
CA MET A 1 -9.10 16.95 34.37
C MET A 1 -9.11 18.41 33.98
N SER A 2 -9.00 19.35 34.92
CA SER A 2 -8.99 20.78 34.60
C SER A 2 -7.76 21.12 33.77
N LEU A 3 -7.97 21.69 32.57
CA LEU A 3 -6.92 22.21 31.69
C LEU A 3 -6.22 23.48 32.22
N LEU A 4 -6.52 23.90 33.46
CA LEU A 4 -5.92 25.07 34.07
C LEU A 4 -4.61 24.69 34.75
N SER A 5 -3.55 25.43 34.45
CA SER A 5 -2.28 25.28 35.15
C SER A 5 -2.41 25.75 36.61
N PRO A 6 -1.60 25.24 37.54
CA PRO A 6 -1.59 25.69 38.93
C PRO A 6 -1.39 27.22 39.04
N GLU A 7 -0.58 27.80 38.15
CA GLU A 7 -0.34 29.24 38.06
C GLU A 7 -1.55 30.04 37.56
N GLU A 8 -2.35 29.48 36.65
CA GLU A 8 -3.60 30.12 36.24
C GLU A 8 -4.65 30.08 37.37
N LEU A 9 -4.67 28.99 38.14
CA LEU A 9 -5.54 28.85 39.30
C LEU A 9 -5.18 29.86 40.40
N THR A 10 -3.89 30.07 40.69
CA THR A 10 -3.50 31.10 41.66
C THR A 10 -3.93 32.48 41.21
N LEU A 11 -3.70 32.85 39.94
CA LEU A 11 -4.16 34.13 39.38
C LEU A 11 -5.69 34.32 39.51
N LEU A 12 -6.46 33.26 39.25
CA LEU A 12 -7.92 33.28 39.42
C LEU A 12 -8.35 33.50 40.87
N HIS A 13 -7.60 33.00 41.84
CA HIS A 13 -7.92 33.20 43.25
C HIS A 13 -7.44 34.56 43.77
N THR A 14 -6.26 35.01 43.36
CA THR A 14 -5.57 36.14 43.99
C THR A 14 -5.69 37.48 43.24
N ASP A 15 -5.89 37.50 41.92
CA ASP A 15 -5.86 38.75 41.14
C ASP A 15 -7.24 39.15 40.58
N ASN A 16 -7.80 40.23 41.11
CA ASN A 16 -9.07 40.78 40.65
C ASN A 16 -9.01 41.35 39.22
N LYS A 17 -7.84 41.82 38.75
CA LYS A 17 -7.68 42.28 37.36
C LYS A 17 -7.73 41.09 36.39
N TYR A 18 -7.20 39.94 36.78
CA TYR A 18 -7.32 38.71 36.00
C TYR A 18 -8.79 38.23 35.92
N LYS A 19 -9.55 38.31 37.03
CA LYS A 19 -10.99 38.02 37.01
C LYS A 19 -11.77 38.94 36.06
N ALA A 20 -11.43 40.23 36.02
CA ALA A 20 -12.03 41.18 35.08
C ALA A 20 -11.66 40.85 33.61
N TYR A 21 -10.42 40.41 33.37
CA TYR A 21 -9.98 39.92 32.06
C TYR A 21 -10.76 38.67 31.62
N VAL A 22 -10.96 37.70 32.51
CA VAL A 22 -11.80 36.50 32.26
C VAL A 22 -13.22 36.89 31.85
N SER A 23 -13.87 37.78 32.61
CA SER A 23 -15.23 38.25 32.29
C SER A 23 -15.29 38.97 30.94
N SER A 24 -14.25 39.74 30.59
CA SER A 24 -14.17 40.43 29.30
C SER A 24 -14.03 39.45 28.14
N ILE A 25 -13.22 38.39 28.29
CA ILE A 25 -13.10 37.31 27.32
C ILE A 25 -14.43 36.55 27.18
N GLU A 26 -15.12 36.23 28.27
CA GLU A 26 -16.44 35.58 28.22
C GLU A 26 -17.48 36.42 27.48
N LYS A 27 -17.48 37.74 27.67
CA LYS A 27 -18.34 38.67 26.89
C LYS A 27 -17.98 38.62 25.40
N CYS A 28 -16.70 38.60 25.05
CA CYS A 28 -16.29 38.43 23.65
C CYS A 28 -16.76 37.08 23.09
N LEU A 29 -16.63 35.99 23.84
CA LEU A 29 -17.06 34.65 23.40
C LEU A 29 -18.59 34.57 23.17
N LYS A 30 -19.40 35.23 24.01
CA LYS A 30 -20.85 35.33 23.79
C LYS A 30 -21.20 36.08 22.51
N ASN A 31 -20.43 37.10 22.12
CA ASN A 31 -20.68 37.82 20.86
C ASN A 31 -20.45 36.93 19.61
N PHE A 32 -19.58 35.92 19.70
CA PHE A 32 -19.43 34.93 18.63
C PHE A 32 -20.67 34.03 18.49
N GLU A 33 -21.45 33.83 19.54
CA GLU A 33 -22.68 33.02 19.51
C GLU A 33 -23.84 33.75 18.84
N SER A 34 -23.86 35.08 18.93
CA SER A 34 -24.87 35.93 18.28
C SER A 34 -24.48 36.38 16.87
N SER A 35 -23.34 35.91 16.33
CA SER A 35 -22.86 36.30 15.00
C SER A 35 -23.61 35.52 13.92
N SER A 36 -24.32 36.21 13.02
CA SER A 36 -25.06 35.60 11.91
C SER A 36 -24.33 35.75 10.57
N GLU A 37 -23.54 36.81 10.42
CA GLU A 37 -22.80 37.10 9.18
C GLU A 37 -21.28 37.06 9.37
N TRP A 38 -20.55 36.91 8.27
CA TRP A 38 -19.08 36.90 8.30
C TRP A 38 -18.50 38.24 8.77
N ALA A 39 -19.19 39.37 8.55
CA ALA A 39 -18.79 40.69 9.05
C ALA A 39 -18.84 40.77 10.58
N ASP A 40 -19.82 40.09 11.21
CA ASP A 40 -19.94 40.00 12.67
C ASP A 40 -18.75 39.25 13.26
N LEU A 41 -18.26 38.22 12.57
CA LEU A 41 -17.06 37.49 12.98
C LEU A 41 -15.83 38.40 12.98
N ILE A 42 -15.66 39.25 11.95
CA ILE A 42 -14.55 40.23 11.90
C ILE A 42 -14.63 41.20 13.08
N SER A 43 -15.83 41.71 13.37
CA SER A 43 -16.07 42.60 14.53
C SER A 43 -15.75 41.91 15.86
N SER A 44 -16.23 40.67 16.04
CA SER A 44 -16.00 39.86 17.23
C SER A 44 -14.52 39.51 17.43
N LEU A 45 -13.81 39.13 16.36
CA LEU A 45 -12.35 38.93 16.35
C LEU A 45 -11.60 40.22 16.70
N GLY A 46 -12.03 41.36 16.16
CA GLY A 46 -11.45 42.67 16.48
C GLY A 46 -11.60 43.05 17.95
N LYS A 47 -12.77 42.82 18.55
CA LYS A 47 -13.00 43.03 19.99
C LYS A 47 -12.14 42.10 20.83
N LEU A 48 -12.09 40.81 20.48
CA LEU A 48 -11.27 39.82 21.17
C LEU A 48 -9.78 40.19 21.15
N LYS A 49 -9.25 40.58 19.98
CA LYS A 49 -7.87 41.05 19.83
C LYS A 49 -7.56 42.24 20.74
N LYS A 50 -8.45 43.25 20.81
CA LYS A 50 -8.28 44.42 21.69
C LYS A 50 -8.22 44.03 23.17
N VAL A 51 -9.09 43.11 23.60
CA VAL A 51 -9.12 42.63 25.00
C VAL A 51 -7.84 41.86 25.36
N ILE A 52 -7.33 41.04 24.44
CA ILE A 52 -6.06 40.32 24.63
C ILE A 52 -4.87 41.29 24.64
N HIS A 53 -4.80 42.21 23.68
CA HIS A 53 -3.70 43.16 23.55
C HIS A 53 -3.61 44.14 24.73
N SER A 54 -4.74 44.52 25.33
CA SER A 54 -4.78 45.42 26.50
C SER A 54 -4.33 44.75 27.81
N SER A 55 -4.10 43.43 27.80
CA SER A 55 -3.75 42.64 28.98
C SER A 55 -2.41 41.89 28.82
N PRO A 56 -1.30 42.54 28.40
CA PRO A 56 -0.05 41.86 28.05
C PRO A 56 0.69 41.25 29.25
N LYS A 57 0.32 41.64 30.48
CA LYS A 57 0.92 41.13 31.72
C LYS A 57 0.57 39.67 32.02
N TYR A 58 -0.45 39.12 31.37
CA TYR A 58 -0.94 37.76 31.62
C TYR A 58 -0.55 36.84 30.47
N HIS A 59 0.28 35.84 30.78
CA HIS A 59 0.74 34.84 29.81
C HIS A 59 -0.25 33.67 29.60
N TYR A 60 -1.39 33.69 30.29
CA TYR A 60 -2.44 32.67 30.20
C TYR A 60 -3.73 33.27 29.67
N ILE A 61 -4.20 32.78 28.52
CA ILE A 61 -5.46 33.20 27.91
C ILE A 61 -6.65 32.53 28.62
N PRO A 62 -7.57 33.31 29.21
CA PRO A 62 -8.79 32.77 29.82
C PRO A 62 -9.59 31.94 28.83
N LYS A 63 -10.16 30.82 29.29
CA LYS A 63 -11.02 29.94 28.47
C LYS A 63 -10.37 29.56 27.12
N ARG A 64 -9.04 29.37 27.11
CA ARG A 64 -8.24 29.11 25.90
C ARG A 64 -8.85 28.10 24.93
N VAL A 65 -9.42 27.00 25.43
CA VAL A 65 -10.09 25.98 24.59
C VAL A 65 -11.23 26.57 23.75
N ASN A 66 -12.09 27.39 24.35
CA ASN A 66 -13.22 28.00 23.65
C ASN A 66 -12.74 29.08 22.69
N VAL A 67 -11.73 29.86 23.08
CA VAL A 67 -11.08 30.83 22.20
C VAL A 67 -10.51 30.12 20.96
N CYS A 68 -9.73 29.06 21.13
CA CYS A 68 -9.18 28.28 20.02
C CYS A 68 -10.26 27.68 19.12
N LYS A 69 -11.34 27.12 19.70
CA LYS A 69 -12.47 26.61 18.92
C LYS A 69 -13.10 27.69 18.03
N ARG A 70 -13.33 28.89 18.57
CA ARG A 70 -13.87 30.01 17.78
C ARG A 70 -12.89 30.47 16.71
N LEU A 71 -11.61 30.58 17.04
CA LEU A 71 -10.58 30.93 16.05
C LEU A 71 -10.46 29.89 14.93
N ALA A 72 -10.53 28.61 15.24
CA ALA A 72 -10.53 27.54 14.24
C ALA A 72 -11.76 27.60 13.33
N GLN A 73 -12.95 27.87 13.89
CA GLN A 73 -14.16 28.10 13.09
C GLN A 73 -13.98 29.29 12.13
N CYS A 74 -13.36 30.38 12.58
CA CYS A 74 -13.06 31.53 11.74
C CYS A 74 -12.04 31.25 10.64
N LEU A 75 -11.35 30.11 10.65
CA LEU A 75 -10.43 29.65 9.60
C LEU A 75 -11.05 28.61 8.66
N HIS A 76 -12.36 28.37 8.76
CA HIS A 76 -13.05 27.42 7.89
C HIS A 76 -12.96 27.85 6.40
N PRO A 77 -12.70 26.93 5.45
CA PRO A 77 -12.54 27.25 4.03
C PRO A 77 -13.73 27.99 3.38
N ALA A 78 -14.94 27.77 3.90
CA ALA A 78 -16.15 28.45 3.40
C ALA A 78 -16.25 29.95 3.76
N LEU A 79 -15.36 30.46 4.63
CA LEU A 79 -15.36 31.85 5.05
C LEU A 79 -14.43 32.70 4.16
N PRO A 80 -14.71 34.01 3.98
CA PRO A 80 -13.90 34.86 3.13
C PRO A 80 -12.53 35.17 3.76
N SER A 81 -11.57 35.50 2.89
CA SER A 81 -10.18 35.79 3.28
C SER A 81 -10.04 36.90 4.33
N GLY A 82 -10.94 37.88 4.34
CA GLY A 82 -10.96 38.93 5.37
C GLY A 82 -11.16 38.40 6.79
N VAL A 83 -11.99 37.36 6.97
CA VAL A 83 -12.17 36.69 8.27
C VAL A 83 -10.90 35.92 8.64
N HIS A 84 -10.31 35.20 7.67
CA HIS A 84 -9.06 34.46 7.89
C HIS A 84 -7.92 35.38 8.33
N LEU A 85 -7.69 36.48 7.60
CA LEU A 85 -6.66 37.46 7.95
C LEU A 85 -6.87 38.03 9.35
N LYS A 86 -8.12 38.35 9.70
CA LYS A 86 -8.43 38.87 11.03
C LYS A 86 -8.20 37.82 12.12
N ALA A 87 -8.53 36.56 11.88
CA ALA A 87 -8.27 35.47 12.81
C ALA A 87 -6.76 35.26 13.00
N LEU A 88 -5.97 35.28 11.93
CA LEU A 88 -4.50 35.18 12.01
C LEU A 88 -3.88 36.34 12.80
N GLU A 89 -4.42 37.56 12.70
CA GLU A 89 -4.01 38.67 13.58
C GLU A 89 -4.26 38.38 15.06
N VAL A 90 -5.37 37.71 15.40
CA VAL A 90 -5.67 37.33 16.79
C VAL A 90 -4.70 36.24 17.26
N TYR A 91 -4.40 35.23 16.43
CA TYR A 91 -3.38 34.23 16.75
C TYR A 91 -2.02 34.89 17.02
N THR A 92 -1.57 35.81 16.16
CA THR A 92 -0.33 36.57 16.37
C THR A 92 -0.33 37.31 17.71
N CYS A 93 -1.44 37.99 18.05
CA CYS A 93 -1.59 38.68 19.33
C CYS A 93 -1.53 37.72 20.52
N ILE A 94 -2.13 36.53 20.40
CA ILE A 94 -2.07 35.50 21.44
C ILE A 94 -0.64 35.00 21.61
N PHE A 95 0.05 34.66 20.53
CA PHE A 95 1.41 34.11 20.60
C PHE A 95 2.43 35.11 21.15
N GLN A 96 2.27 36.40 20.86
CA GLN A 96 3.06 37.47 21.47
C GLN A 96 2.86 37.56 22.99
N ASN A 97 1.62 37.38 23.46
CA ASN A 97 1.31 37.47 24.89
C ASN A 97 1.73 36.22 25.67
N ILE A 98 1.49 35.01 25.16
CA ILE A 98 1.74 33.77 25.91
C ILE A 98 3.22 33.35 25.91
N GLY A 99 3.97 33.75 24.88
CA GLY A 99 5.38 33.38 24.70
C GLY A 99 5.59 31.93 24.23
N ALA A 100 6.84 31.61 23.86
CA ALA A 100 7.20 30.32 23.27
C ALA A 100 6.95 29.11 24.19
N GLU A 101 7.20 29.24 25.49
CA GLU A 101 7.05 28.13 26.43
C GLU A 101 5.59 27.69 26.60
N ASN A 102 4.67 28.65 26.76
CA ASN A 102 3.25 28.34 26.90
C ASN A 102 2.63 27.93 25.56
N LEU A 103 3.11 28.49 24.44
CA LEU A 103 2.74 28.01 23.11
C LEU A 103 3.11 26.53 22.92
N ALA A 104 4.28 26.09 23.37
CA ALA A 104 4.68 24.69 23.30
C ALA A 104 3.75 23.77 24.12
N LYS A 105 3.32 24.20 25.31
CA LYS A 105 2.39 23.45 26.17
C LYS A 105 1.00 23.31 25.52
N ASP A 106 0.51 24.38 24.90
CA ASP A 106 -0.84 24.45 24.30
C ASP A 106 -0.84 24.23 22.78
N LEU A 107 0.25 23.68 22.22
CA LEU A 107 0.48 23.59 20.77
C LEU A 107 -0.73 22.98 20.03
N PHE A 108 -1.24 21.85 20.54
CA PHE A 108 -2.36 21.12 19.96
C PHE A 108 -3.64 21.96 19.86
N LEU A 109 -3.88 22.87 20.82
CA LEU A 109 -5.06 23.72 20.84
C LEU A 109 -5.02 24.77 19.73
N TYR A 110 -3.86 25.37 19.49
CA TYR A 110 -3.71 26.42 18.49
C TYR A 110 -3.51 25.85 17.08
N SER A 111 -2.93 24.65 16.97
CA SER A 111 -2.73 23.95 15.70
C SER A 111 -4.03 23.54 15.00
N SER A 112 -5.11 23.24 15.74
CA SER A 112 -6.33 22.64 15.18
C SER A 112 -6.99 23.49 14.10
N GLY A 113 -6.91 24.81 14.17
CA GLY A 113 -7.43 25.73 13.16
C GLY A 113 -6.41 26.12 12.10
N LEU A 114 -5.13 26.23 12.48
CA LEU A 114 -4.07 26.72 11.60
C LEU A 114 -3.65 25.68 10.56
N PHE A 115 -3.50 24.42 10.99
CA PHE A 115 -2.93 23.37 10.13
C PHE A 115 -3.75 23.07 8.87
N PRO A 116 -5.10 23.02 8.92
CA PRO A 116 -5.91 22.79 7.72
C PRO A 116 -5.97 23.97 6.74
N LEU A 117 -5.51 25.17 7.14
CA LEU A 117 -5.79 26.41 6.42
C LEU A 117 -5.02 26.51 5.09
N LEU A 118 -3.74 26.15 5.05
CA LEU A 118 -2.85 26.51 3.93
C LEU A 118 -3.34 25.97 2.56
N ALA A 119 -3.81 24.73 2.52
CA ALA A 119 -4.27 24.06 1.30
C ALA A 119 -5.46 24.78 0.65
N ASN A 120 -6.34 25.38 1.46
CA ASN A 120 -7.58 26.01 1.01
C ASN A 120 -7.55 27.55 1.11
N ALA A 121 -6.43 28.12 1.53
CA ALA A 121 -6.31 29.56 1.77
C ALA A 121 -6.21 30.36 0.47
N ALA A 122 -6.87 31.52 0.44
CA ALA A 122 -6.68 32.51 -0.62
C ALA A 122 -5.22 32.95 -0.72
N LEU A 123 -4.79 33.36 -1.93
CA LEU A 123 -3.40 33.77 -2.20
C LEU A 123 -2.90 34.88 -1.26
N SER A 124 -3.78 35.79 -0.82
CA SER A 124 -3.45 36.85 0.14
C SER A 124 -3.24 36.36 1.57
N VAL A 125 -3.81 35.21 1.94
CA VAL A 125 -3.74 34.63 3.29
C VAL A 125 -2.48 33.76 3.46
N LYS A 126 -2.08 33.04 2.40
CA LYS A 126 -0.91 32.13 2.42
C LYS A 126 0.38 32.80 2.97
N PRO A 127 0.82 34.00 2.52
CA PRO A 127 2.01 34.65 3.06
C PRO A 127 1.92 34.98 4.55
N VAL A 128 0.73 35.37 5.03
CA VAL A 128 0.50 35.73 6.45
C VAL A 128 0.57 34.48 7.32
N LEU A 129 0.00 33.37 6.85
CA LEU A 129 0.06 32.08 7.55
C LEU A 129 1.50 31.53 7.59
N LEU A 130 2.22 31.56 6.48
CA LEU A 130 3.63 31.13 6.43
C LEU A 130 4.50 31.96 7.38
N ASN A 131 4.29 33.28 7.42
CA ASN A 131 5.00 34.16 8.35
C ASN A 131 4.72 33.81 9.82
N LEU A 132 3.49 33.41 10.14
CA LEU A 132 3.11 32.97 11.49
C LEU A 132 3.84 31.67 11.87
N TYR A 133 3.96 30.70 10.95
CA TYR A 133 4.76 29.49 11.19
C TYR A 133 6.25 29.80 11.39
N GLU A 134 6.82 30.66 10.54
CA GLU A 134 8.22 31.11 10.63
C GLU A 134 8.50 31.85 11.95
N SER A 135 7.57 32.70 12.40
CA SER A 135 7.77 33.57 13.56
C SER A 135 7.51 32.89 14.91
N TYR A 136 6.59 31.91 14.96
CA TYR A 136 6.11 31.34 16.22
C TYR A 136 6.31 29.83 16.37
N PHE A 137 6.22 29.05 15.29
CA PHE A 137 6.39 27.60 15.35
C PHE A 137 7.85 27.18 15.18
N LEU A 138 8.56 27.77 14.22
CA LEU A 138 9.96 27.46 13.97
C LEU A 138 10.87 27.71 15.21
N PRO A 139 10.71 28.81 15.98
CA PRO A 139 11.53 29.04 17.17
C PRO A 139 11.31 28.04 18.31
N LEU A 140 10.23 27.24 18.29
CA LEU A 140 9.99 26.19 19.30
C LEU A 140 11.02 25.05 19.22
N LYS A 141 11.73 24.91 18.10
CA LYS A 141 12.77 23.89 17.89
C LYS A 141 12.26 22.49 18.29
N LYS A 142 12.91 21.80 19.22
CA LYS A 142 12.53 20.46 19.69
C LYS A 142 11.20 20.42 20.45
N SER A 143 10.76 21.54 21.03
CA SER A 143 9.45 21.62 21.68
C SER A 143 8.29 21.51 20.68
N LEU A 144 8.56 21.64 19.37
CA LEU A 144 7.60 21.42 18.30
C LEU A 144 7.31 19.93 18.03
N ARG A 145 8.19 19.01 18.47
CA ARG A 145 8.12 17.57 18.14
C ARG A 145 6.72 16.95 18.29
N PRO A 146 5.92 17.22 19.35
CA PRO A 146 4.59 16.65 19.51
C PRO A 146 3.58 17.04 18.41
N GLY A 147 3.77 18.22 17.79
CA GLY A 147 2.91 18.72 16.71
C GLY A 147 3.57 18.72 15.33
N LEU A 148 4.80 18.21 15.21
CA LEU A 148 5.60 18.32 13.99
C LEU A 148 4.94 17.62 12.80
N THR A 149 4.42 16.39 12.97
CA THR A 149 3.71 15.68 11.91
C THR A 149 2.53 16.50 11.37
N GLY A 150 1.73 17.10 12.27
CA GLY A 150 0.61 17.95 11.89
C GLY A 150 1.06 19.22 11.15
N LEU A 151 2.17 19.82 11.58
CA LEU A 151 2.72 21.00 10.88
C LEU A 151 3.23 20.62 9.49
N LEU A 152 3.83 19.45 9.31
CA LEU A 152 4.25 18.98 7.99
C LEU A 152 3.05 18.76 7.07
N ILE A 153 1.98 18.11 7.56
CA ILE A 153 0.72 17.95 6.83
C ILE A 153 0.16 19.32 6.40
N ALA A 154 0.28 20.33 7.28
CA ALA A 154 -0.18 21.68 7.00
C ALA A 154 0.64 22.41 5.92
N VAL A 155 1.96 22.23 5.91
CA VAL A 155 2.88 23.05 5.11
C VAL A 155 3.20 22.40 3.76
N LEU A 156 3.23 21.06 3.67
CA LEU A 156 3.52 20.31 2.44
C LEU A 156 2.65 20.69 1.22
N PRO A 157 1.35 21.00 1.37
CA PRO A 157 0.53 21.50 0.26
C PRO A 157 1.05 22.79 -0.38
N GLY A 158 1.90 23.56 0.30
CA GLY A 158 2.54 24.75 -0.29
C GLY A 158 3.63 24.43 -1.32
N LEU A 159 4.03 23.17 -1.48
CA LEU A 159 5.00 22.71 -2.48
C LEU A 159 4.35 22.39 -3.84
N GLU A 160 3.43 23.22 -4.28
CA GLU A 160 2.84 23.15 -5.62
C GLU A 160 3.83 23.70 -6.66
N GLU A 161 4.17 22.91 -7.67
CA GLU A 161 5.05 23.34 -8.76
C GLU A 161 4.48 24.58 -9.48
N GLY A 162 5.33 25.58 -9.70
CA GLY A 162 4.91 26.85 -10.31
C GLY A 162 4.23 27.84 -9.36
N SER A 163 4.07 27.51 -8.08
CA SER A 163 3.57 28.44 -7.07
C SER A 163 4.63 29.46 -6.64
N ASP A 164 4.24 30.73 -6.52
CA ASP A 164 5.09 31.79 -5.94
C ASP A 164 5.51 31.49 -4.50
N PHE A 165 4.78 30.62 -3.82
CA PHE A 165 5.05 30.21 -2.43
C PHE A 165 5.94 28.97 -2.32
N TYR A 166 6.26 28.30 -3.43
CA TYR A 166 7.01 27.04 -3.43
C TYR A 166 8.35 27.19 -2.70
N GLN A 167 9.17 28.16 -3.11
CA GLN A 167 10.51 28.33 -2.54
C GLN A 167 10.48 28.71 -1.05
N ARG A 168 9.52 29.56 -0.65
CA ARG A 168 9.35 29.95 0.75
C ARG A 168 8.94 28.75 1.60
N THR A 169 7.99 27.96 1.12
CA THR A 169 7.52 26.74 1.79
C THR A 169 8.63 25.71 1.91
N PHE A 170 9.39 25.49 0.83
CA PHE A 170 10.54 24.58 0.82
C PHE A 170 11.59 24.98 1.88
N ASN A 171 11.93 26.27 1.94
CA ASN A 171 12.87 26.81 2.92
C ASN A 171 12.33 26.68 4.36
N LEU A 172 11.04 26.89 4.58
CA LEU A 172 10.41 26.69 5.89
C LEU A 172 10.55 25.24 6.37
N ILE A 173 10.21 24.26 5.52
CA ILE A 173 10.32 22.84 5.89
C ILE A 173 11.78 22.46 6.16
N LYS A 174 12.72 22.94 5.34
CA LYS A 174 14.16 22.76 5.57
C LYS A 174 14.59 23.33 6.92
N ASN A 175 14.19 24.56 7.24
CA ASN A 175 14.52 25.22 8.50
C ASN A 175 13.91 24.48 9.70
N ILE A 176 12.69 23.95 9.57
CA ILE A 176 12.05 23.12 10.60
C ILE A 176 12.91 21.88 10.87
N CYS A 177 13.41 21.20 9.84
CA CYS A 177 14.29 20.05 10.03
C CYS A 177 15.60 20.42 10.73
N LEU A 178 16.27 21.50 10.30
CA LEU A 178 17.49 22.00 10.94
C LEU A 178 17.26 22.28 12.43
N ALA A 179 16.12 22.88 12.78
CA ALA A 179 15.72 23.18 14.15
C ALA A 179 15.46 21.94 15.03
N GLN A 180 15.31 20.74 14.45
CA GLN A 180 15.16 19.49 15.20
C GLN A 180 16.50 18.85 15.60
N SER A 181 17.58 19.15 14.88
CA SER A 181 18.88 18.51 15.09
C SER A 181 19.56 18.95 16.39
N ASP A 182 20.31 18.02 17.02
CA ASP A 182 21.05 18.27 18.27
C ASP A 182 22.25 19.19 18.08
N SER A 183 22.83 19.17 16.88
CA SER A 183 23.85 20.10 16.45
C SER A 183 23.22 21.48 16.40
N GLY A 184 23.43 22.29 17.44
CA GLY A 184 23.12 23.72 17.48
C GLY A 184 23.91 24.55 16.46
N ALA A 185 24.19 23.99 15.29
CA ALA A 185 24.85 24.64 14.18
C ALA A 185 23.90 25.71 13.65
N SER A 186 24.23 26.94 14.02
CA SER A 186 23.98 28.18 13.30
C SER A 186 23.18 28.00 12.01
N VAL A 187 22.09 28.75 11.89
CA VAL A 187 21.25 28.96 10.69
C VAL A 187 22.08 29.27 9.42
N THR A 188 23.38 29.46 9.54
CA THR A 188 24.40 29.57 8.48
C THR A 188 24.98 28.22 8.03
N ASN A 189 24.18 27.16 7.83
CA ASN A 189 24.71 25.99 7.14
C ASN A 189 24.77 26.32 5.64
N ILE A 190 25.98 26.58 5.16
CA ILE A 190 26.36 26.99 3.78
C ILE A 190 25.91 25.97 2.73
N ASN A 191 25.52 24.76 3.16
CA ASN A 191 25.09 23.70 2.28
C ASN A 191 23.56 23.70 2.13
N ASN A 192 23.09 23.73 0.89
CA ASN A 192 21.68 23.90 0.55
C ASN A 192 20.75 22.72 0.89
N TYR A 193 21.19 21.70 1.65
CA TYR A 193 20.41 20.49 1.96
C TYR A 193 19.99 20.37 3.44
N ILE A 194 19.13 19.38 3.73
CA ILE A 194 18.48 19.13 5.04
C ILE A 194 19.41 18.38 6.02
N ALA A 195 19.26 18.62 7.33
CA ALA A 195 19.97 17.87 8.37
C ALA A 195 19.54 16.40 8.45
N ASP A 196 20.48 15.52 8.82
CA ASP A 196 20.27 14.07 8.92
C ASP A 196 19.52 13.68 10.22
N ASP A 197 18.39 14.34 10.49
CA ASP A 197 17.55 14.08 11.66
C ASP A 197 16.54 12.96 11.39
N LYS A 198 16.65 11.86 12.16
CA LYS A 198 15.77 10.69 12.05
C LYS A 198 14.33 10.98 12.48
N TYR A 199 14.14 11.83 13.50
CA TYR A 199 12.80 12.13 14.00
C TYR A 199 11.97 12.87 12.95
N PHE A 200 12.58 13.85 12.27
CA PHE A 200 11.96 14.58 11.17
C PHE A 200 11.51 13.66 10.03
N HIS A 201 12.35 12.71 9.62
CA HIS A 201 11.98 11.74 8.58
C HIS A 201 10.86 10.80 9.04
N SER A 202 10.84 10.37 10.30
CA SER A 202 9.68 9.66 10.87
C SER A 202 8.39 10.48 10.82
N CYS A 203 8.45 11.79 11.08
CA CYS A 203 7.29 12.66 10.94
C CYS A 203 6.82 12.79 9.48
N ILE A 204 7.74 12.82 8.49
CA ILE A 204 7.35 12.79 7.07
C ILE A 204 6.65 11.47 6.73
N TRP A 205 7.20 10.32 7.13
CA TRP A 205 6.56 9.02 6.89
C TRP A 205 5.19 8.91 7.56
N SER A 206 5.07 9.42 8.78
CA SER A 206 3.78 9.50 9.49
C SER A 206 2.77 10.41 8.75
N ALA A 207 3.22 11.54 8.21
CA ALA A 207 2.38 12.43 7.41
C ALA A 207 1.89 11.73 6.12
N ILE A 208 2.79 11.05 5.40
CA ILE A 208 2.49 10.28 4.18
C ILE A 208 1.43 9.20 4.42
N ILE A 209 1.50 8.49 5.55
CA ILE A 209 0.48 7.50 5.92
C ILE A 209 -0.86 8.17 6.20
N SER A 210 -0.83 9.28 6.94
CA SER A 210 -2.05 9.92 7.48
C SER A 210 -2.94 10.51 6.39
N GLU A 211 -2.35 11.19 5.39
CA GLU A 211 -3.12 11.97 4.41
C GLU A 211 -2.64 11.68 2.98
N SER A 212 -3.56 11.31 2.08
CA SER A 212 -3.21 10.94 0.69
C SER A 212 -2.85 12.14 -0.18
N TYR A 213 -3.52 13.28 0.00
CA TYR A 213 -3.35 14.48 -0.83
C TYR A 213 -1.95 15.12 -0.71
N ILE A 214 -1.22 14.85 0.38
CA ILE A 214 0.15 15.39 0.59
C ILE A 214 1.26 14.45 0.12
N ARG A 215 0.95 13.17 -0.18
CA ARG A 215 1.97 12.15 -0.46
C ARG A 215 2.91 12.56 -1.59
N PHE A 216 2.35 13.09 -2.67
CA PHE A 216 3.13 13.55 -3.81
C PHE A 216 4.14 14.64 -3.41
N ALA A 217 3.66 15.71 -2.76
CA ALA A 217 4.50 16.82 -2.31
C ALA A 217 5.59 16.36 -1.33
N ALA A 218 5.25 15.46 -0.40
CA ALA A 218 6.20 14.90 0.56
C ALA A 218 7.32 14.09 -0.12
N ILE A 219 6.98 13.20 -1.05
CA ILE A 219 7.97 12.39 -1.76
C ILE A 219 8.85 13.26 -2.66
N GLN A 220 8.25 14.22 -3.38
CA GLN A 220 9.01 15.14 -4.23
C GLN A 220 9.97 16.00 -3.42
N PHE A 221 9.54 16.44 -2.24
CA PHE A 221 10.42 17.11 -1.29
C PHE A 221 11.62 16.21 -0.92
N MET A 222 11.38 14.96 -0.51
CA MET A 222 12.46 14.02 -0.17
C MET A 222 13.44 13.78 -1.32
N LEU A 223 12.93 13.58 -2.54
CA LEU A 223 13.73 13.42 -3.76
C LEU A 223 14.58 14.67 -4.06
N SER A 224 13.97 15.85 -4.02
CA SER A 224 14.66 17.12 -4.26
C SER A 224 15.82 17.33 -3.28
N ASN A 225 15.58 17.00 -2.00
CA ASN A 225 16.61 17.09 -0.98
C ASN A 225 17.76 16.09 -1.18
N TYR A 226 17.44 14.87 -1.61
CA TYR A 226 18.45 13.88 -1.98
C TYR A 226 19.31 14.38 -3.13
N GLU A 227 18.70 14.93 -4.18
CA GLU A 227 19.44 15.48 -5.33
C GLU A 227 20.35 16.63 -4.94
N LEU A 228 19.87 17.55 -4.10
CA LEU A 228 20.68 18.66 -3.58
C LEU A 228 21.89 18.13 -2.80
N LYS A 229 21.69 17.14 -1.93
CA LYS A 229 22.79 16.51 -1.16
C LYS A 229 23.81 15.83 -2.07
N LYS A 230 23.35 15.13 -3.10
CA LYS A 230 24.21 14.51 -4.13
C LYS A 230 25.05 15.55 -4.88
N ARG A 231 24.44 16.67 -5.31
CA ARG A 231 25.15 17.77 -6.01
C ARG A 231 26.18 18.45 -5.12
N SER A 232 25.91 18.54 -3.82
CA SER A 232 26.82 19.13 -2.83
C SER A 232 27.95 18.19 -2.34
N GLY A 233 28.18 17.06 -3.02
CA GLY A 233 29.23 16.11 -2.65
C GLY A 233 28.93 15.23 -1.43
N GLY A 234 27.65 15.16 -1.02
CA GLY A 234 27.20 14.27 0.05
C GLY A 234 27.26 12.79 -0.33
N PRO A 235 27.08 11.87 0.65
CA PRO A 235 27.16 10.43 0.42
C PRO A 235 26.22 9.97 -0.69
N VAL A 236 26.81 9.42 -1.75
CA VAL A 236 26.13 8.93 -2.96
C VAL A 236 25.56 7.51 -2.74
N ASN A 237 26.07 6.81 -1.73
CA ASN A 237 25.69 5.42 -1.45
C ASN A 237 24.45 5.37 -0.55
N ALA A 238 23.44 4.60 -0.97
CA ALA A 238 22.22 4.36 -0.21
C ALA A 238 22.46 3.80 1.20
N ASN A 239 23.59 3.10 1.42
CA ASN A 239 23.92 2.54 2.74
C ASN A 239 24.26 3.62 3.78
N ASP A 240 24.72 4.81 3.34
CA ASP A 240 25.17 5.89 4.22
C ASP A 240 24.04 6.85 4.61
N GLN A 241 22.80 6.55 4.21
CA GLN A 241 21.64 7.42 4.36
C GLN A 241 20.61 6.88 5.36
N LEU A 242 21.11 6.33 6.48
CA LEU A 242 20.28 5.73 7.54
C LEU A 242 19.26 6.71 8.14
N TYR A 243 19.46 8.02 8.01
CA TYR A 243 18.51 9.02 8.49
C TYR A 243 17.16 8.97 7.76
N LEU A 244 17.14 8.55 6.48
CA LEU A 244 15.93 8.48 5.66
C LEU A 244 14.93 7.46 6.19
N ILE A 245 15.42 6.41 6.85
CA ILE A 245 14.60 5.38 7.50
C ILE A 245 13.80 5.98 8.66
N GLY A 246 14.33 7.03 9.30
CA GLY A 246 13.80 7.57 10.54
C GLY A 246 14.06 6.65 11.73
N ASN A 247 13.21 6.76 12.75
CA ASN A 247 13.28 5.99 14.00
C ASN A 247 12.61 4.61 13.92
N SER A 248 11.78 4.34 12.90
CA SER A 248 11.05 3.08 12.73
C SER A 248 11.04 2.67 11.27
N ILE A 249 11.62 1.50 10.99
CA ILE A 249 11.60 0.88 9.65
C ILE A 249 10.16 0.54 9.27
N ASP A 250 9.37 -0.04 10.18
CA ASP A 250 7.98 -0.44 9.92
C ASP A 250 7.11 0.73 9.45
N LEU A 251 7.31 1.92 10.03
CA LEU A 251 6.62 3.13 9.62
C LEU A 251 6.98 3.53 8.19
N MET A 252 8.27 3.51 7.82
CA MET A 252 8.72 3.78 6.46
C MET A 252 8.15 2.75 5.48
N ILE A 253 8.23 1.45 5.79
CA ILE A 253 7.74 0.38 4.93
C ILE A 253 6.23 0.54 4.70
N SER A 254 5.45 0.77 5.76
CA SER A 254 4.01 1.00 5.67
C SER A 254 3.68 2.22 4.81
N ALA A 255 4.41 3.33 4.98
CA ALA A 255 4.23 4.55 4.18
C ALA A 255 4.52 4.32 2.69
N ILE A 256 5.61 3.62 2.37
CA ILE A 256 5.97 3.26 0.99
C ILE A 256 4.88 2.36 0.38
N CYS A 257 4.38 1.36 1.12
CA CYS A 257 3.29 0.50 0.67
C CYS A 257 2.02 1.31 0.34
N CYS A 258 1.60 2.24 1.21
CA CYS A 258 0.46 3.12 0.95
C CYS A 258 0.65 3.96 -0.32
N CYS A 259 1.87 4.48 -0.57
CA CYS A 259 2.18 5.25 -1.77
C CYS A 259 2.19 4.40 -3.05
N LEU A 260 2.68 3.16 -2.98
CA LEU A 260 2.65 2.22 -4.10
C LEU A 260 1.22 1.84 -4.51
N GLN A 261 0.28 1.89 -3.56
CA GLN A 261 -1.15 1.58 -3.79
C GLN A 261 -1.99 2.82 -4.07
N ASP A 262 -1.40 4.02 -4.07
CA ASP A 262 -2.13 5.27 -4.19
C ASP A 262 -2.95 5.36 -5.49
N ALA A 263 -4.14 5.96 -5.43
CA ALA A 263 -4.99 6.22 -6.59
C ALA A 263 -4.24 7.05 -7.66
N ASN A 264 -3.44 8.03 -7.24
CA ASN A 264 -2.69 8.90 -8.14
C ASN A 264 -1.40 8.23 -8.66
N SER A 265 -1.28 8.08 -9.98
CA SER A 265 -0.09 7.51 -10.62
C SER A 265 1.16 8.36 -10.43
N LEU A 266 1.03 9.67 -10.20
CA LEU A 266 2.17 10.54 -9.90
C LEU A 266 2.82 10.17 -8.56
N VAL A 267 2.02 9.86 -7.53
CA VAL A 267 2.53 9.39 -6.24
C VAL A 267 3.30 8.09 -6.41
N GLN A 268 2.74 7.14 -7.17
CA GLN A 268 3.39 5.86 -7.46
C GLN A 268 4.70 6.02 -8.23
N ARG A 269 4.74 6.92 -9.23
CA ARG A 269 5.98 7.23 -9.97
C ARG A 269 7.04 7.80 -9.05
N SER A 270 6.69 8.82 -8.25
CA SER A 270 7.62 9.48 -7.34
C SER A 270 8.13 8.54 -6.26
N ILE A 271 7.29 7.69 -5.66
CA ILE A 271 7.76 6.74 -4.64
C ILE A 271 8.67 5.67 -5.26
N LEU A 272 8.38 5.21 -6.47
CA LEU A 272 9.24 4.29 -7.20
C LEU A 272 10.61 4.94 -7.51
N ASP A 273 10.64 6.21 -7.90
CA ASP A 273 11.88 6.96 -8.10
C ASP A 273 12.67 7.09 -6.78
N LEU A 274 11.99 7.34 -5.67
CA LEU A 274 12.60 7.40 -4.34
C LEU A 274 13.21 6.06 -3.93
N ILE A 275 12.49 4.94 -4.04
CA ILE A 275 13.03 3.63 -3.65
C ILE A 275 14.11 3.13 -4.61
N CYS A 276 14.03 3.44 -5.90
CA CYS A 276 15.10 3.13 -6.86
C CYS A 276 16.42 3.80 -6.45
N THR A 277 16.32 5.03 -5.95
CA THR A 277 17.46 5.88 -5.64
C THR A 277 18.00 5.60 -4.23
N CYS A 278 17.11 5.55 -3.24
CA CYS A 278 17.47 5.51 -1.82
C CYS A 278 17.42 4.11 -1.20
N LEU A 279 16.70 3.16 -1.80
CA LEU A 279 16.52 1.80 -1.29
C LEU A 279 16.79 0.74 -2.39
N PRO A 280 17.97 0.74 -3.06
CA PRO A 280 18.28 -0.30 -4.03
C PRO A 280 18.26 -1.69 -3.38
N MET A 281 17.99 -2.74 -4.17
CA MET A 281 17.86 -4.12 -3.67
C MET A 281 19.14 -4.64 -3.03
N SER A 282 20.29 -4.08 -3.38
CA SER A 282 21.60 -4.38 -2.79
C SER A 282 21.82 -3.79 -1.39
N THR A 283 20.95 -2.90 -0.90
CA THR A 283 21.10 -2.30 0.44
C THR A 283 21.06 -3.35 1.54
N LYS A 284 21.86 -3.15 2.59
CA LYS A 284 21.84 -4.02 3.79
C LYS A 284 21.00 -3.43 4.94
N ASN A 285 20.54 -2.19 4.77
CA ASN A 285 19.85 -1.42 5.80
C ASN A 285 18.39 -1.86 6.01
N VAL A 286 17.82 -2.63 5.08
CA VAL A 286 16.45 -3.13 5.12
C VAL A 286 16.49 -4.65 5.12
N THR A 287 15.71 -5.28 6.00
CA THR A 287 15.73 -6.75 6.15
C THR A 287 15.15 -7.44 4.93
N ARG A 288 15.44 -8.74 4.78
CA ARG A 288 14.85 -9.55 3.70
C ARG A 288 13.32 -9.57 3.78
N SER A 289 12.76 -9.64 4.99
CA SER A 289 11.31 -9.66 5.21
C SER A 289 10.65 -8.37 4.71
N ASP A 290 11.21 -7.23 5.08
CA ASP A 290 10.68 -5.92 4.68
C ASP A 290 10.76 -5.71 3.16
N LYS A 291 11.85 -6.17 2.52
CA LYS A 291 11.96 -6.13 1.06
C LYS A 291 10.91 -7.02 0.39
N VAL A 292 10.62 -8.20 0.94
CA VAL A 292 9.54 -9.05 0.43
C VAL A 292 8.20 -8.32 0.54
N GLN A 293 7.91 -7.65 1.65
CA GLN A 293 6.68 -6.86 1.79
C GLN A 293 6.59 -5.73 0.75
N LEU A 294 7.67 -4.96 0.56
CA LEU A 294 7.70 -3.88 -0.43
C LEU A 294 7.51 -4.42 -1.86
N VAL A 295 8.21 -5.48 -2.24
CA VAL A 295 8.11 -6.07 -3.58
C VAL A 295 6.72 -6.66 -3.80
N THR A 296 6.15 -7.34 -2.80
CA THR A 296 4.79 -7.89 -2.83
C THR A 296 3.76 -6.80 -3.18
N VAL A 297 3.88 -5.60 -2.60
CA VAL A 297 3.01 -4.47 -2.93
C VAL A 297 3.38 -3.85 -4.29
N ALA A 298 4.67 -3.64 -4.56
CA ALA A 298 5.13 -2.98 -5.78
C ALA A 298 4.73 -3.70 -7.07
N ILE A 299 4.74 -5.04 -7.10
CA ILE A 299 4.36 -5.81 -8.30
C ILE A 299 2.88 -5.67 -8.68
N HIS A 300 2.01 -5.22 -7.76
CA HIS A 300 0.61 -4.91 -8.10
C HIS A 300 0.47 -3.71 -9.03
N VAL A 301 1.42 -2.76 -8.98
CA VAL A 301 1.41 -1.55 -9.81
C VAL A 301 1.38 -1.91 -11.30
N VAL A 302 1.95 -3.06 -11.67
CA VAL A 302 1.99 -3.56 -13.05
C VAL A 302 0.59 -3.76 -13.65
N LEU A 303 -0.44 -3.96 -12.81
CA LEU A 303 -1.83 -4.10 -13.25
C LEU A 303 -2.42 -2.80 -13.85
N ARG A 304 -1.80 -1.63 -13.62
CA ARG A 304 -2.29 -0.34 -14.14
C ARG A 304 -2.04 -0.13 -15.64
N ARG A 305 -1.26 -1.01 -16.29
CA ARG A 305 -0.88 -0.90 -17.71
C ARG A 305 -0.15 0.41 -18.05
N ASP A 306 0.57 0.98 -17.08
CA ASP A 306 1.42 2.17 -17.29
C ASP A 306 2.87 1.75 -17.50
N MET A 307 3.35 1.92 -18.73
CA MET A 307 4.73 1.55 -19.11
C MET A 307 5.80 2.31 -18.32
N THR A 308 5.50 3.53 -17.85
CA THR A 308 6.45 4.33 -17.07
C THR A 308 6.60 3.82 -15.64
N LEU A 309 5.54 3.25 -15.06
CA LEU A 309 5.59 2.57 -13.76
C LEU A 309 6.30 1.22 -13.89
N ASN A 310 5.95 0.43 -14.91
CA ASN A 310 6.59 -0.85 -15.18
C ASN A 310 8.11 -0.69 -15.34
N ARG A 311 8.55 0.30 -16.12
CA ARG A 311 9.99 0.60 -16.28
C ARG A 311 10.69 0.85 -14.94
N ARG A 312 10.10 1.62 -14.04
CA ARG A 312 10.70 1.93 -12.72
C ARG A 312 10.82 0.71 -11.82
N ILE A 313 9.76 -0.10 -11.71
CA ILE A 313 9.77 -1.33 -10.92
C ILE A 313 10.87 -2.27 -11.43
N TYR A 314 10.96 -2.41 -12.75
CA TYR A 314 11.97 -3.25 -13.34
C TYR A 314 13.39 -2.69 -13.17
N SER A 315 13.59 -1.38 -13.30
CA SER A 315 14.89 -0.76 -12.98
C SER A 315 15.28 -0.99 -11.52
N TRP A 316 14.32 -0.92 -10.59
CA TRP A 316 14.56 -1.21 -9.19
C TRP A 316 15.02 -2.66 -8.96
N LEU A 317 14.37 -3.63 -9.62
CA LEU A 317 14.70 -5.05 -9.52
C LEU A 317 16.02 -5.41 -10.21
N MET A 318 16.32 -4.81 -11.36
CA MET A 318 17.49 -5.15 -12.17
C MET A 318 18.75 -4.34 -11.81
N GLY A 319 18.60 -3.27 -11.02
CA GLY A 319 19.62 -2.25 -10.85
C GLY A 319 19.54 -1.24 -12.01
N ASN A 320 19.81 0.04 -11.73
CA ASN A 320 19.73 1.11 -12.74
C ASN A 320 20.84 1.00 -13.80
N GLY A 321 20.69 0.06 -14.74
CA GLY A 321 21.59 -0.16 -15.86
C GLY A 321 21.36 0.80 -17.02
N SER A 322 22.45 1.22 -17.68
CA SER A 322 22.44 1.93 -18.95
C SER A 322 22.12 0.96 -20.11
N SER A 323 21.99 1.45 -21.35
CA SER A 323 21.55 0.67 -22.51
C SER A 323 22.66 -0.10 -23.26
N SER A 324 23.83 -0.35 -22.65
CA SER A 324 24.92 -1.12 -23.30
C SER A 324 24.72 -2.64 -23.16
N GLU A 325 25.41 -3.45 -23.96
CA GLU A 325 25.33 -4.92 -23.80
C GLU A 325 26.02 -5.42 -22.54
N GLU A 326 27.05 -4.71 -22.10
CA GLU A 326 27.80 -5.01 -20.89
C GLU A 326 26.99 -4.67 -19.62
N SER A 327 26.19 -3.61 -19.66
CA SER A 327 25.23 -3.31 -18.59
C SER A 327 24.14 -4.37 -18.50
N LYS A 328 23.58 -4.86 -19.62
CA LYS A 328 22.59 -5.96 -19.59
C LYS A 328 23.10 -7.22 -18.89
N LYS A 329 24.37 -7.58 -19.07
CA LYS A 329 24.99 -8.72 -18.34
C LYS A 329 25.13 -8.42 -16.84
N ASN A 330 25.48 -7.19 -16.50
CA ASN A 330 25.58 -6.75 -15.10
C ASN A 330 24.21 -6.69 -14.41
N ASP A 331 23.16 -6.27 -15.12
CA ASP A 331 21.79 -6.23 -14.64
C ASP A 331 21.26 -7.64 -14.32
N LYS A 332 21.56 -8.63 -15.16
CA LYS A 332 21.24 -10.04 -14.88
C LYS A 332 21.93 -10.53 -13.62
N LYS A 333 23.24 -10.28 -13.48
CA LYS A 333 24.00 -10.64 -12.27
C LYS A 333 23.45 -9.95 -11.02
N TYR A 334 23.10 -8.68 -11.13
CA TYR A 334 22.50 -7.92 -10.03
C TYR A 334 21.16 -8.52 -9.61
N PHE A 335 20.29 -8.80 -10.57
CA PHE A 335 18.99 -9.42 -10.33
C PHE A 335 19.15 -10.78 -9.65
N GLU A 336 20.01 -11.64 -10.15
CA GLU A 336 20.28 -12.96 -9.56
C GLU A 336 20.80 -12.86 -8.13
N ALA A 337 21.71 -11.93 -7.86
CA ALA A 337 22.32 -11.76 -6.54
C ALA A 337 21.39 -11.13 -5.49
N HIS A 338 20.56 -10.16 -5.89
CA HIS A 338 19.86 -9.28 -4.93
C HIS A 338 18.34 -9.36 -5.00
N SER A 339 17.74 -9.65 -6.16
CA SER A 339 16.31 -9.44 -6.40
C SER A 339 15.53 -10.72 -6.66
N LYS A 340 16.12 -11.71 -7.37
CA LYS A 340 15.46 -12.96 -7.78
C LYS A 340 14.78 -13.65 -6.61
N SER A 341 15.54 -13.92 -5.54
CA SER A 341 15.01 -14.66 -4.39
C SER A 341 13.94 -13.89 -3.60
N ILE A 342 13.97 -12.55 -3.63
CA ILE A 342 12.97 -11.68 -2.99
C ILE A 342 11.69 -11.66 -3.84
N LEU A 343 11.81 -11.52 -5.16
CA LEU A 343 10.68 -11.54 -6.08
C LEU A 343 9.95 -12.88 -6.05
N ILE A 344 10.67 -14.00 -6.08
CA ILE A 344 10.08 -15.34 -5.96
C ILE A 344 9.31 -15.47 -4.65
N GLN A 345 9.92 -15.09 -3.53
CA GLN A 345 9.24 -15.15 -2.24
C GLN A 345 7.98 -14.27 -2.23
N SER A 346 8.05 -13.06 -2.80
CA SER A 346 6.91 -12.14 -2.89
C SER A 346 5.75 -12.74 -3.68
N ILE A 347 6.03 -13.37 -4.82
CA ILE A 347 5.02 -14.07 -5.62
C ILE A 347 4.43 -15.24 -4.83
N LYS A 348 5.26 -16.02 -4.13
CA LYS A 348 4.78 -17.14 -3.29
C LYS A 348 3.90 -16.65 -2.13
N THR A 349 4.25 -15.54 -1.50
CA THR A 349 3.42 -14.87 -0.49
C THR A 349 2.05 -14.49 -1.06
N LEU A 350 1.98 -14.02 -2.32
CA LEU A 350 0.71 -13.74 -2.99
C LEU A 350 -0.11 -14.98 -3.32
N LEU A 351 0.54 -16.09 -3.66
CA LEU A 351 -0.12 -17.38 -3.88
C LEU A 351 -0.60 -18.02 -2.56
N ASN A 352 -0.13 -17.53 -1.40
CA ASN A 352 -0.58 -17.99 -0.09
C ASN A 352 -1.68 -17.07 0.47
N LYS A 353 -2.96 -17.49 0.38
CA LYS A 353 -4.12 -16.67 0.78
C LYS A 353 -4.03 -16.10 2.21
N LYS A 354 -3.45 -16.83 3.18
CA LYS A 354 -3.35 -16.37 4.59
C LYS A 354 -2.35 -15.22 4.75
N GLU A 355 -1.14 -15.40 4.21
CA GLU A 355 -0.07 -14.39 4.27
C GLU A 355 -0.41 -13.19 3.38
N ALA A 356 -1.06 -13.46 2.25
CA ALA A 356 -1.63 -12.45 1.40
C ALA A 356 -2.63 -11.59 2.21
N SER A 357 -3.64 -12.13 2.89
CA SER A 357 -4.60 -11.31 3.65
C SER A 357 -3.96 -10.34 4.66
N SER A 358 -2.83 -10.69 5.28
CA SER A 358 -2.10 -9.80 6.20
C SER A 358 -1.41 -8.61 5.49
N ILE A 359 -0.92 -8.79 4.26
CA ILE A 359 -0.23 -7.75 3.46
C ILE A 359 -1.20 -7.03 2.52
N LEU A 360 -2.22 -7.75 2.02
CA LEU A 360 -3.26 -7.31 1.10
C LEU A 360 -4.41 -6.57 1.81
N TYR A 361 -4.46 -6.48 3.15
CA TYR A 361 -5.40 -5.58 3.86
C TYR A 361 -5.21 -4.12 3.39
N LEU A 362 -4.04 -3.80 2.84
CA LEU A 362 -3.69 -2.52 2.22
C LEU A 362 -4.13 -2.40 0.74
N LEU A 363 -4.53 -3.49 0.07
CA LEU A 363 -4.96 -3.50 -1.35
C LEU A 363 -6.47 -3.39 -1.55
N ASN A 364 -7.26 -3.55 -0.49
CA ASN A 364 -8.70 -3.40 -0.58
C ASN A 364 -9.05 -1.93 -0.30
N ASP A 365 -9.31 -1.19 -1.37
CA ASP A 365 -10.05 0.08 -1.36
C ASP A 365 -11.55 -0.11 -1.02
N GLU A 366 -11.98 -1.30 -0.61
CA GLU A 366 -13.24 -1.44 0.11
C GLU A 366 -12.98 -1.48 1.61
N MET A 367 -12.88 -0.28 2.18
CA MET A 367 -13.24 -0.08 3.58
C MET A 367 -14.59 -0.78 3.82
N PRO A 368 -14.73 -1.68 4.81
CA PRO A 368 -16.05 -1.99 5.34
C PRO A 368 -16.50 -0.70 6.04
N VAL A 369 -17.24 0.15 5.33
CA VAL A 369 -18.03 1.18 5.98
C VAL A 369 -18.91 0.45 6.97
N VAL A 370 -18.68 0.72 8.25
CA VAL A 370 -19.54 0.31 9.35
C VAL A 370 -20.96 0.71 8.95
N ALA A 371 -21.79 -0.26 8.59
CA ALA A 371 -23.18 -0.06 8.27
C ALA A 371 -23.95 0.27 9.55
N SER A 372 -23.83 1.53 10.00
CA SER A 372 -24.80 2.16 10.88
C SER A 372 -25.81 2.92 10.03
N GLN A 373 -26.99 2.29 9.85
CA GLN A 373 -28.31 2.90 9.67
C GLN A 373 -28.51 3.91 8.52
N ALA A 374 -29.23 3.50 7.47
CA ALA A 374 -30.57 4.00 7.10
C ALA A 374 -30.91 3.79 5.61
N GLY A 375 -32.11 3.25 5.33
CA GLY A 375 -32.97 3.73 4.23
C GLY A 375 -32.73 3.24 2.79
N THR A 376 -33.44 2.17 2.42
CA THR A 376 -34.22 2.03 1.17
C THR A 376 -33.70 2.50 -0.21
N VAL A 377 -33.47 1.48 -1.05
CA VAL A 377 -34.01 1.28 -2.42
C VAL A 377 -33.36 1.96 -3.64
N SER A 378 -33.06 1.06 -4.60
CA SER A 378 -32.96 1.17 -6.07
C SER A 378 -31.70 1.74 -6.72
N HIS A 379 -30.85 0.84 -7.23
CA HIS A 379 -30.19 1.02 -8.51
C HIS A 379 -30.21 -0.28 -9.33
N THR A 380 -30.94 -0.24 -10.43
CA THR A 380 -30.79 -1.12 -11.59
C THR A 380 -29.45 -0.81 -12.26
N GLY A 381 -28.54 -1.78 -12.27
CA GLY A 381 -27.25 -1.70 -12.96
C GLY A 381 -26.55 -3.04 -12.88
N GLN A 382 -26.66 -3.83 -13.96
CA GLN A 382 -25.98 -5.11 -14.11
C GLN A 382 -24.45 -4.88 -14.16
N SER A 383 -23.75 -5.22 -13.10
CA SER A 383 -22.36 -5.66 -13.18
C SER A 383 -22.26 -7.01 -12.48
N ALA A 384 -21.91 -8.04 -13.25
CA ALA A 384 -21.68 -9.38 -12.72
C ALA A 384 -20.49 -9.32 -11.76
N GLN A 385 -20.74 -9.36 -10.46
CA GLN A 385 -19.69 -9.36 -9.45
C GLN A 385 -19.05 -10.76 -9.41
N ILE A 386 -17.80 -10.83 -9.90
CA ILE A 386 -16.93 -12.03 -9.83
C ILE A 386 -16.71 -12.39 -8.36
N SER A 387 -16.72 -13.69 -8.03
CA SER A 387 -16.38 -14.16 -6.68
C SER A 387 -15.01 -13.61 -6.25
N PRO A 388 -14.85 -13.11 -5.00
CA PRO A 388 -13.61 -12.47 -4.54
C PRO A 388 -12.35 -13.32 -4.77
N GLY A 389 -12.47 -14.65 -4.66
CA GLY A 389 -11.38 -15.60 -4.89
C GLY A 389 -10.93 -15.70 -6.36
N ALA A 390 -11.88 -15.79 -7.28
CA ALA A 390 -11.61 -15.84 -8.72
C ALA A 390 -11.03 -14.50 -9.23
N ALA A 391 -11.57 -13.37 -8.77
CA ALA A 391 -11.05 -12.04 -9.11
C ALA A 391 -9.59 -11.86 -8.66
N THR A 392 -9.26 -12.35 -7.46
CA THR A 392 -7.89 -12.31 -6.92
C THR A 392 -6.95 -13.18 -7.76
N THR A 393 -7.38 -14.39 -8.10
CA THR A 393 -6.61 -15.31 -8.95
C THR A 393 -6.34 -14.73 -10.33
N LEU A 394 -7.34 -14.10 -10.96
CA LEU A 394 -7.18 -13.42 -12.25
C LEU A 394 -6.19 -12.25 -12.18
N LYS A 395 -6.19 -11.48 -11.08
CA LYS A 395 -5.18 -10.43 -10.85
C LYS A 395 -3.77 -11.03 -10.75
N LEU A 396 -3.60 -12.14 -10.04
CA LEU A 396 -2.30 -12.82 -9.90
C LEU A 396 -1.77 -13.33 -11.25
N ILE A 397 -2.62 -13.97 -12.05
CA ILE A 397 -2.24 -14.42 -13.41
C ILE A 397 -1.78 -13.20 -14.24
N LYS A 398 -2.47 -12.08 -14.17
CA LYS A 398 -2.10 -10.85 -14.89
C LYS A 398 -0.76 -10.26 -14.40
N ILE A 399 -0.51 -10.22 -13.09
CA ILE A 399 0.77 -9.77 -12.53
C ILE A 399 1.89 -10.65 -13.08
N ILE A 400 1.77 -11.97 -12.95
CA ILE A 400 2.83 -12.90 -13.35
C ILE A 400 3.03 -12.88 -14.87
N SER A 401 1.95 -12.78 -15.67
CA SER A 401 2.04 -12.60 -17.13
C SER A 401 2.91 -11.41 -17.50
N ASN A 402 2.66 -10.23 -16.91
CA ASN A 402 3.44 -9.03 -17.22
C ASN A 402 4.91 -9.15 -16.77
N LEU A 403 5.17 -9.82 -15.65
CA LEU A 403 6.54 -10.07 -15.19
C LEU A 403 7.29 -11.02 -16.13
N VAL A 404 6.61 -12.05 -16.64
CA VAL A 404 7.18 -13.06 -17.54
C VAL A 404 7.43 -12.50 -18.94
N GLU A 405 6.57 -11.61 -19.44
CA GLU A 405 6.75 -10.92 -20.72
C GLU A 405 8.09 -10.18 -20.81
N ARG A 406 8.65 -9.73 -19.68
CA ARG A 406 10.03 -9.25 -19.62
C ARG A 406 10.99 -10.44 -19.58
N GLN A 407 11.50 -10.82 -20.75
CA GLN A 407 12.35 -12.01 -20.96
C GLN A 407 13.41 -12.24 -19.87
N ASP A 408 14.17 -11.22 -19.47
CA ASP A 408 15.25 -11.36 -18.48
C ASP A 408 14.73 -11.76 -17.08
N ILE A 409 13.57 -11.23 -16.68
CA ILE A 409 12.95 -11.57 -15.39
C ILE A 409 12.21 -12.90 -15.53
N GLY A 410 11.41 -13.06 -16.58
CA GLY A 410 10.62 -14.26 -16.85
C GLY A 410 11.45 -15.53 -16.86
N GLN A 411 12.51 -15.58 -17.66
CA GLN A 411 13.41 -16.74 -17.72
C GLN A 411 14.04 -17.08 -16.37
N ALA A 412 14.34 -16.07 -15.56
CA ALA A 412 15.04 -16.26 -14.31
C ALA A 412 14.14 -16.78 -13.18
N ILE A 413 12.83 -16.51 -13.20
CA ILE A 413 11.91 -16.87 -12.11
C ILE A 413 10.92 -17.99 -12.46
N ILE A 414 10.69 -18.26 -13.75
CA ILE A 414 9.57 -19.11 -14.18
C ILE A 414 9.64 -20.52 -13.59
N ASP A 415 10.82 -21.13 -13.56
CA ASP A 415 11.02 -22.49 -13.07
C ASP A 415 10.70 -22.66 -11.58
N ASP A 416 10.77 -21.56 -10.83
CA ASP A 416 10.56 -21.48 -9.38
C ASP A 416 9.11 -21.18 -9.00
N ILE A 417 8.31 -20.59 -9.91
CA ILE A 417 6.95 -20.10 -9.63
C ILE A 417 5.84 -20.78 -10.45
N LEU A 418 6.14 -21.33 -11.63
CA LEU A 418 5.12 -21.80 -12.57
C LEU A 418 4.28 -22.93 -11.97
N LEU A 419 4.92 -23.89 -11.30
CA LEU A 419 4.22 -25.01 -10.68
C LEU A 419 3.30 -24.53 -9.55
N ASP A 420 3.79 -23.64 -8.67
CA ASP A 420 3.01 -23.08 -7.57
C ASP A 420 1.79 -22.30 -8.10
N LEU A 421 1.97 -21.50 -9.16
CA LEU A 421 0.87 -20.79 -9.83
C LEU A 421 -0.16 -21.75 -10.44
N LEU A 422 0.29 -22.79 -11.16
CA LEU A 422 -0.61 -23.73 -11.80
C LEU A 422 -1.45 -24.51 -10.79
N PHE A 423 -0.83 -24.93 -9.68
CA PHE A 423 -1.56 -25.55 -8.57
C PHE A 423 -2.55 -24.60 -7.92
N TYR A 424 -2.17 -23.33 -7.73
CA TYR A 424 -3.08 -22.32 -7.19
C TYR A 424 -4.32 -22.14 -8.07
N VAL A 425 -4.11 -22.00 -9.38
CA VAL A 425 -5.21 -21.88 -10.37
C VAL A 425 -6.08 -23.14 -10.39
N TYR A 426 -5.47 -24.32 -10.42
CA TYR A 426 -6.17 -25.59 -10.39
C TYR A 426 -7.03 -25.76 -9.13
N LYS A 427 -6.50 -25.36 -7.96
CA LYS A 427 -7.22 -25.40 -6.68
C LYS A 427 -8.43 -24.47 -6.68
N GLU A 428 -8.28 -23.26 -7.19
CA GLU A 428 -9.40 -22.32 -7.29
C GLU A 428 -10.46 -22.81 -8.28
N TYR A 429 -10.02 -23.31 -9.44
CA TYR A 429 -10.89 -23.87 -10.47
C TYR A 429 -11.68 -25.09 -9.97
N SER A 430 -11.00 -26.04 -9.31
CA SER A 430 -11.64 -27.22 -8.71
C SER A 430 -12.62 -26.84 -7.60
N PHE A 431 -12.29 -25.86 -6.76
CA PHE A 431 -13.21 -25.33 -5.75
C PHE A 431 -14.49 -24.75 -6.36
N LEU A 432 -14.37 -23.94 -7.40
CA LEU A 432 -15.54 -23.37 -8.10
C LEU A 432 -16.41 -24.44 -8.74
N ASN A 433 -15.80 -25.50 -9.29
CA ASN A 433 -16.53 -26.60 -9.91
C ASN A 433 -17.14 -27.60 -8.92
N LEU A 434 -16.50 -27.86 -7.78
CA LEU A 434 -17.07 -28.69 -6.71
C LEU A 434 -18.36 -28.06 -6.16
N ASN A 435 -18.39 -26.72 -6.06
CA ASN A 435 -19.58 -25.97 -5.68
C ASN A 435 -20.65 -25.88 -6.79
N ASN A 436 -20.34 -26.37 -8.00
CA ASN A 436 -21.28 -26.52 -9.12
C ASN A 436 -21.80 -27.97 -9.28
N GLY A 437 -21.25 -28.94 -8.54
CA GLY A 437 -21.73 -30.31 -8.56
C GLY A 437 -23.15 -30.44 -7.98
N PRO A 438 -23.96 -31.41 -8.41
CA PRO A 438 -25.21 -31.69 -7.74
C PRO A 438 -24.89 -32.05 -6.30
N VAL A 439 -25.37 -31.26 -5.33
CA VAL A 439 -25.39 -31.68 -3.93
C VAL A 439 -26.06 -33.04 -3.92
N SER A 440 -25.29 -34.09 -3.63
CA SER A 440 -25.77 -35.46 -3.59
C SER A 440 -27.08 -35.51 -2.83
N SER A 441 -28.14 -35.89 -3.55
CA SER A 441 -29.54 -35.79 -3.20
C SER A 441 -30.01 -36.73 -2.08
N ASN A 442 -29.11 -37.14 -1.16
CA ASN A 442 -29.41 -38.23 -0.23
C ASN A 442 -29.29 -37.91 1.27
N VAL A 443 -28.98 -36.68 1.70
CA VAL A 443 -28.93 -36.38 3.15
C VAL A 443 -29.84 -35.23 3.61
N GLN A 444 -30.40 -34.41 2.71
CA GLN A 444 -31.27 -33.28 3.09
C GLN A 444 -32.75 -33.42 2.72
N SER A 445 -33.14 -34.58 2.16
CA SER A 445 -34.53 -34.93 1.87
C SER A 445 -35.33 -35.37 3.11
N TYR A 446 -34.69 -35.59 4.27
CA TYR A 446 -35.38 -36.05 5.49
C TYR A 446 -35.66 -34.97 6.55
N LEU A 447 -35.23 -33.71 6.36
CA LEU A 447 -35.44 -32.65 7.37
C LEU A 447 -36.19 -31.40 6.87
N SER A 448 -36.70 -31.40 5.65
CA SER A 448 -37.33 -30.21 5.05
C SER A 448 -38.82 -30.41 4.72
N ILE A 449 -39.57 -31.10 5.58
CA ILE A 449 -41.05 -31.01 5.58
C ILE A 449 -41.44 -30.23 6.83
N LYS A 450 -41.33 -28.90 6.75
CA LYS A 450 -42.14 -27.87 7.45
C LYS A 450 -41.36 -26.56 7.55
N LYS A 451 -41.58 -25.67 6.58
CA LYS A 451 -41.84 -24.22 6.72
C LYS A 451 -41.54 -23.52 5.38
N GLY A 452 -42.56 -22.87 4.82
CA GLY A 452 -42.55 -22.27 3.48
C GLY A 452 -41.64 -21.04 3.36
N THR A 453 -40.39 -21.27 2.96
CA THR A 453 -39.41 -20.22 2.63
C THR A 453 -38.51 -20.59 1.43
N SER A 454 -38.99 -21.45 0.53
CA SER A 454 -38.15 -22.14 -0.47
C SER A 454 -37.80 -21.33 -1.73
N ASN A 455 -38.61 -20.34 -2.15
CA ASN A 455 -38.38 -19.71 -3.46
C ASN A 455 -37.22 -18.69 -3.49
N PHE A 456 -36.92 -18.01 -2.38
CA PHE A 456 -35.86 -16.99 -2.35
C PHE A 456 -34.44 -17.61 -2.29
N GLN A 457 -34.29 -18.74 -1.58
CA GLN A 457 -33.02 -19.47 -1.47
C GLN A 457 -32.67 -20.20 -2.78
N HIS A 458 -33.66 -20.76 -3.49
CA HIS A 458 -33.43 -21.42 -4.78
C HIS A 458 -32.97 -20.45 -5.88
N VAL A 459 -33.51 -19.22 -5.92
CA VAL A 459 -33.11 -18.20 -6.90
C VAL A 459 -31.68 -17.69 -6.62
N GLN A 460 -31.31 -17.49 -5.35
CA GLN A 460 -29.94 -17.11 -4.98
C GLN A 460 -28.92 -18.22 -5.31
N GLN A 461 -29.26 -19.49 -5.06
CA GLN A 461 -28.40 -20.63 -5.40
C GLN A 461 -28.20 -20.78 -6.92
N GLN A 462 -29.25 -20.61 -7.73
CA GLN A 462 -29.13 -20.66 -9.20
C GLN A 462 -28.29 -19.50 -9.77
N GLN A 463 -28.41 -18.30 -9.20
CA GLN A 463 -27.58 -17.15 -9.56
C GLN A 463 -26.11 -17.39 -9.19
N GLN A 464 -25.84 -17.96 -8.02
CA GLN A 464 -24.48 -18.25 -7.56
C GLN A 464 -23.81 -19.36 -8.38
N GLN A 465 -24.54 -20.42 -8.75
CA GLN A 465 -24.04 -21.47 -9.67
C GLN A 465 -23.72 -20.90 -11.06
N SER A 466 -24.61 -20.05 -11.59
CA SER A 466 -24.39 -19.38 -12.88
C SER A 466 -23.16 -18.47 -12.85
N GLN A 467 -22.89 -17.80 -11.71
CA GLN A 467 -21.71 -16.95 -11.53
C GLN A 467 -20.43 -17.77 -11.38
N ASN A 468 -20.43 -18.84 -10.58
CA ASN A 468 -19.28 -19.74 -10.42
C ASN A 468 -18.87 -20.39 -11.75
N LEU A 469 -19.83 -20.75 -12.61
CA LEU A 469 -19.57 -21.25 -13.96
C LEU A 469 -18.89 -20.19 -14.85
N LYS A 470 -19.32 -18.93 -14.79
CA LYS A 470 -18.68 -17.82 -15.51
C LYS A 470 -17.24 -17.59 -15.02
N ASP A 471 -17.06 -17.51 -13.71
CA ASP A 471 -15.76 -17.28 -13.07
C ASP A 471 -14.77 -18.42 -13.39
N SER A 472 -15.25 -19.68 -13.36
CA SER A 472 -14.47 -20.87 -13.74
C SER A 472 -14.02 -20.83 -15.20
N ASN A 473 -14.90 -20.40 -16.11
CA ASN A 473 -14.56 -20.24 -17.53
C ASN A 473 -13.60 -19.07 -17.78
N GLU A 474 -13.74 -17.95 -17.07
CA GLU A 474 -12.78 -16.84 -17.16
C GLU A 474 -11.39 -17.25 -16.66
N LEU A 475 -11.31 -18.01 -15.57
CA LEU A 475 -10.05 -18.56 -15.05
C LEU A 475 -9.39 -19.51 -16.06
N LYS A 476 -10.17 -20.41 -16.67
CA LYS A 476 -9.69 -21.29 -17.74
C LYS A 476 -9.09 -20.48 -18.90
N LYS A 477 -9.82 -19.47 -19.37
CA LYS A 477 -9.37 -18.62 -20.49
C LYS A 477 -8.09 -17.87 -20.13
N ALA A 478 -8.02 -17.27 -18.94
CA ALA A 478 -6.84 -16.56 -18.48
C ALA A 478 -5.62 -17.48 -18.33
N ALA A 479 -5.81 -18.68 -17.74
CA ALA A 479 -4.75 -19.68 -17.59
C ALA A 479 -4.27 -20.21 -18.94
N CYS A 480 -5.20 -20.50 -19.86
CA CYS A 480 -4.90 -20.91 -21.24
C CYS A 480 -4.09 -19.85 -21.99
N ASN A 481 -4.48 -18.57 -21.87
CA ASN A 481 -3.74 -17.47 -22.49
C ASN A 481 -2.33 -17.34 -21.90
N PHE A 482 -2.21 -17.32 -20.58
CA PHE A 482 -0.91 -17.25 -19.90
C PHE A 482 0.02 -18.40 -20.30
N LEU A 483 -0.50 -19.64 -20.33
CA LEU A 483 0.30 -20.80 -20.71
C LEU A 483 0.68 -20.78 -22.20
N PHE A 484 -0.30 -20.73 -23.09
CA PHE A 484 -0.03 -21.02 -24.50
C PHE A 484 0.34 -19.80 -25.34
N HIS A 485 0.23 -18.58 -24.81
CA HIS A 485 0.62 -17.35 -25.52
C HIS A 485 1.83 -16.64 -24.90
N SER A 486 2.14 -16.85 -23.61
CA SER A 486 3.30 -16.21 -22.97
C SER A 486 4.60 -17.02 -23.11
N PHE A 487 4.52 -18.31 -23.45
CA PHE A 487 5.67 -19.21 -23.55
C PHE A 487 5.84 -19.80 -24.95
N GLN A 488 7.05 -20.28 -25.24
CA GLN A 488 7.27 -21.13 -26.40
C GLN A 488 6.52 -22.45 -26.24
N ILE A 489 5.98 -22.97 -27.35
CA ILE A 489 5.03 -24.09 -27.36
C ILE A 489 5.61 -25.35 -26.68
N PHE A 490 6.90 -25.65 -26.90
CA PHE A 490 7.56 -26.81 -26.31
C PHE A 490 7.79 -26.68 -24.79
N PHE A 491 7.93 -25.46 -24.27
CA PHE A 491 8.44 -25.20 -22.92
C PHE A 491 7.56 -25.84 -21.85
N ILE A 492 6.23 -25.73 -21.97
CA ILE A 492 5.29 -26.25 -20.95
C ILE A 492 5.39 -27.77 -20.84
N TRP A 493 5.49 -28.47 -21.97
CA TRP A 493 5.51 -29.93 -22.01
C TRP A 493 6.84 -30.49 -21.52
N ASP A 494 7.95 -29.83 -21.89
CA ASP A 494 9.26 -30.17 -21.37
C ASP A 494 9.36 -29.90 -19.86
N PHE A 495 8.85 -28.76 -19.41
CA PHE A 495 8.75 -28.40 -17.99
C PHE A 495 7.95 -29.45 -17.21
N CYS A 496 6.79 -29.86 -17.71
CA CYS A 496 5.96 -30.88 -17.08
C CYS A 496 6.69 -32.23 -16.97
N ALA A 497 7.31 -32.70 -18.06
CA ALA A 497 8.08 -33.93 -18.03
C ALA A 497 9.26 -33.87 -17.03
N SER A 498 10.02 -32.77 -17.04
CA SER A 498 11.16 -32.55 -16.15
C SER A 498 10.76 -32.45 -14.66
N LYS A 499 9.64 -31.80 -14.34
CA LYS A 499 9.14 -31.69 -12.95
C LYS A 499 8.58 -33.03 -12.46
N PHE A 500 7.87 -33.79 -13.29
CA PHE A 500 7.43 -35.14 -12.95
C PHE A 500 8.62 -36.05 -12.63
N GLU A 501 9.66 -36.02 -13.47
CA GLU A 501 10.90 -36.77 -13.24
C GLU A 501 11.58 -36.39 -11.92
N HIS A 502 11.74 -35.09 -11.66
CA HIS A 502 12.35 -34.59 -10.44
C HIS A 502 11.60 -35.02 -9.17
N ILE A 503 10.26 -34.95 -9.18
CA ILE A 503 9.44 -35.34 -8.02
C ILE A 503 9.49 -36.85 -7.80
N CYS A 504 9.35 -37.67 -8.84
CA CYS A 504 9.46 -39.13 -8.74
C CYS A 504 10.86 -39.59 -8.27
N LYS A 505 11.93 -38.92 -8.73
CA LYS A 505 13.31 -39.20 -8.31
C LYS A 505 13.52 -38.96 -6.81
N ASN A 506 13.00 -37.84 -6.31
CA ASN A 506 13.19 -37.36 -4.93
C ASN A 506 12.11 -37.86 -3.95
N PHE A 507 11.15 -38.67 -4.41
CA PHE A 507 10.11 -39.24 -3.57
C PHE A 507 10.71 -40.29 -2.62
N THR A 508 10.72 -40.01 -1.32
CA THR A 508 11.31 -40.86 -0.27
C THR A 508 10.25 -41.48 0.65
N SER A 509 10.65 -42.51 1.40
CA SER A 509 9.78 -43.31 2.28
C SER A 509 8.99 -42.50 3.32
N SER A 510 9.53 -41.38 3.81
CA SER A 510 8.84 -40.50 4.77
C SER A 510 7.60 -39.82 4.17
N ASN A 511 7.62 -39.51 2.86
CA ASN A 511 6.47 -38.89 2.17
C ASN A 511 5.32 -39.90 1.91
N ARG A 512 5.55 -41.20 2.11
CA ARG A 512 4.50 -42.24 2.00
C ARG A 512 3.52 -42.23 3.19
N LEU A 513 3.91 -41.66 4.33
CA LEU A 513 3.09 -41.63 5.54
C LEU A 513 2.15 -40.41 5.57
N GLU A 514 2.56 -39.27 5.02
CA GLU A 514 1.70 -38.08 4.92
C GLU A 514 0.61 -38.22 3.84
N SER A 515 0.87 -38.96 2.75
CA SER A 515 -0.09 -39.19 1.65
C SER A 515 -1.30 -40.04 2.05
N ALA A 516 -1.19 -40.87 3.09
CA ALA A 516 -2.29 -41.67 3.62
C ALA A 516 -3.27 -40.87 4.51
N SER A 517 -2.86 -39.70 5.01
CA SER A 517 -3.64 -38.89 5.97
C SER A 517 -4.26 -37.62 5.36
N SER A 518 -3.87 -37.24 4.13
CA SER A 518 -4.29 -36.01 3.45
C SER A 518 -5.39 -36.28 2.40
N HIS A 519 -6.50 -36.89 2.81
CA HIS A 519 -7.66 -37.14 1.93
C HIS A 519 -8.54 -35.90 1.68
N THR A 520 -8.30 -34.81 2.38
CA THR A 520 -8.94 -33.53 2.13
C THR A 520 -7.89 -32.55 1.64
N ILE A 521 -8.12 -31.95 0.47
CA ILE A 521 -7.43 -30.76 -0.01
C ILE A 521 -7.75 -29.63 1.00
N THR A 522 -7.03 -29.59 2.11
CA THR A 522 -7.16 -28.50 3.08
C THR A 522 -6.60 -27.24 2.47
N SER A 523 -7.17 -26.11 2.86
CA SER A 523 -6.98 -24.79 2.26
C SER A 523 -5.56 -24.21 2.42
N GLU A 524 -4.57 -24.94 2.96
CA GLU A 524 -3.62 -24.27 3.86
C GLU A 524 -2.16 -24.09 3.44
N SER A 525 -1.62 -24.71 2.38
CA SER A 525 -0.29 -24.30 1.86
C SER A 525 -0.05 -24.77 0.42
N VAL A 526 0.18 -23.83 -0.50
CA VAL A 526 0.60 -24.12 -1.89
C VAL A 526 2.12 -24.07 -1.92
N HIS A 527 2.79 -25.17 -1.59
CA HIS A 527 4.24 -25.29 -1.71
C HIS A 527 4.59 -26.49 -2.60
N SER A 528 5.30 -26.24 -3.70
CA SER A 528 5.78 -27.27 -4.63
C SER A 528 6.63 -28.38 -3.99
N SER A 529 7.18 -28.14 -2.79
CA SER A 529 8.00 -29.11 -2.05
C SER A 529 7.21 -30.28 -1.43
N THR A 530 5.88 -30.20 -1.35
CA THR A 530 5.04 -31.23 -0.71
C THR A 530 4.15 -31.99 -1.71
N LEU A 531 4.35 -31.79 -3.01
CA LEU A 531 3.51 -32.40 -4.04
C LEU A 531 3.86 -33.88 -4.24
N ASN A 532 2.83 -34.72 -4.29
CA ASN A 532 2.97 -36.12 -4.68
C ASN A 532 2.74 -36.31 -6.19
N PRO A 533 3.22 -37.43 -6.78
CA PRO A 533 3.01 -37.71 -8.20
C PRO A 533 1.52 -37.73 -8.59
N ALA A 534 0.64 -38.27 -7.74
CA ALA A 534 -0.81 -38.29 -7.97
C ALA A 534 -1.45 -36.89 -8.18
N GLN A 535 -1.13 -35.91 -7.33
CA GLN A 535 -1.63 -34.53 -7.44
C GLN A 535 -1.10 -33.84 -8.69
N LEU A 536 0.13 -34.15 -9.07
CA LEU A 536 0.75 -33.62 -10.26
C LEU A 536 0.12 -34.22 -11.54
N CYS A 537 -0.28 -35.49 -11.52
CA CYS A 537 -1.11 -36.05 -12.58
C CYS A 537 -2.45 -35.32 -12.71
N ASP A 538 -3.16 -35.04 -11.61
CA ASP A 538 -4.43 -34.29 -11.65
C ASP A 538 -4.24 -32.89 -12.26
N LEU A 539 -3.14 -32.21 -11.93
CA LEU A 539 -2.80 -30.92 -12.52
C LEU A 539 -2.54 -31.05 -14.03
N TYR A 540 -1.81 -32.07 -14.47
CA TYR A 540 -1.48 -32.25 -15.89
C TYR A 540 -2.73 -32.61 -16.70
N GLU A 541 -3.67 -33.36 -16.12
CA GLU A 541 -4.99 -33.55 -16.71
C GLU A 541 -5.72 -32.21 -16.92
N PHE A 542 -5.70 -31.31 -15.93
CA PHE A 542 -6.25 -29.97 -16.07
C PHE A 542 -5.55 -29.15 -17.17
N ILE A 543 -4.21 -29.20 -17.26
CA ILE A 543 -3.47 -28.53 -18.34
C ILE A 543 -3.87 -29.09 -19.71
N LEU A 544 -4.05 -30.41 -19.82
CA LEU A 544 -4.56 -31.05 -21.03
C LEU A 544 -6.00 -30.63 -21.34
N GLU A 545 -6.86 -30.36 -20.35
CA GLU A 545 -8.18 -29.79 -20.58
C GLU A 545 -8.11 -28.35 -21.13
N LEU A 546 -7.18 -27.53 -20.63
CA LEU A 546 -6.94 -26.17 -21.14
C LEU A 546 -6.50 -26.20 -22.61
N LEU A 547 -5.67 -27.17 -22.99
CA LEU A 547 -5.21 -27.39 -24.36
C LEU A 547 -6.38 -27.44 -25.36
N ALA A 548 -7.50 -28.08 -25.00
CA ALA A 548 -8.65 -28.25 -25.90
C ALA A 548 -9.28 -26.92 -26.38
N ASN A 549 -8.95 -25.81 -25.72
CA ASN A 549 -9.44 -24.47 -26.05
C ASN A 549 -8.35 -23.57 -26.70
N SER A 550 -7.21 -24.14 -27.11
CA SER A 550 -6.08 -23.42 -27.72
C SER A 550 -6.09 -23.56 -29.24
N ASP A 551 -5.77 -22.48 -29.96
CA ASP A 551 -5.60 -22.50 -31.42
C ASP A 551 -4.31 -23.25 -31.87
N MET A 552 -3.37 -23.47 -30.94
CA MET A 552 -2.10 -24.19 -31.16
C MET A 552 -2.24 -25.71 -31.01
N TYR A 553 -3.47 -26.21 -30.96
CA TYR A 553 -3.80 -27.60 -30.62
C TYR A 553 -3.07 -28.63 -31.48
N ASN A 554 -3.00 -28.42 -32.80
CA ASN A 554 -2.55 -29.43 -33.74
C ASN A 554 -1.05 -29.73 -33.64
N GLU A 555 -0.20 -28.69 -33.58
CA GLU A 555 1.27 -28.83 -33.46
C GLU A 555 1.66 -29.53 -32.15
N ILE A 556 0.94 -29.23 -31.06
CA ILE A 556 1.16 -29.84 -29.76
C ILE A 556 0.83 -31.34 -29.77
N GLN A 557 -0.24 -31.74 -30.47
CA GLN A 557 -0.67 -33.14 -30.57
C GLN A 557 0.32 -34.01 -31.34
N THR A 558 0.98 -33.46 -32.36
CA THR A 558 1.86 -34.21 -33.26
C THR A 558 3.30 -34.27 -32.77
N GLU A 559 3.83 -33.18 -32.18
CA GLU A 559 5.27 -33.09 -31.86
C GLU A 559 5.57 -33.21 -30.36
N HIS A 560 4.83 -32.51 -29.50
CA HIS A 560 5.23 -32.33 -28.10
C HIS A 560 4.60 -33.34 -27.14
N LEU A 561 3.32 -33.69 -27.30
CA LEU A 561 2.67 -34.70 -26.47
C LEU A 561 3.33 -36.10 -26.58
N PRO A 562 3.75 -36.59 -27.77
CA PRO A 562 4.47 -37.86 -27.87
C PRO A 562 5.80 -37.86 -27.10
N VAL A 563 6.55 -36.75 -27.17
CA VAL A 563 7.83 -36.60 -26.46
C VAL A 563 7.60 -36.57 -24.94
N MET A 564 6.60 -35.82 -24.47
CA MET A 564 6.22 -35.80 -23.06
C MET A 564 5.79 -37.19 -22.57
N LEU A 565 4.95 -37.89 -23.33
CA LEU A 565 4.48 -39.24 -23.00
C LEU A 565 5.66 -40.21 -22.85
N LYS A 566 6.61 -40.19 -23.79
CA LYS A 566 7.82 -41.00 -23.74
C LYS A 566 8.62 -40.73 -22.45
N ARG A 567 8.84 -39.45 -22.11
CA ARG A 567 9.59 -39.07 -20.90
C ARG A 567 8.88 -39.49 -19.61
N ILE A 568 7.54 -39.35 -19.55
CA ILE A 568 6.74 -39.79 -18.40
C ILE A 568 6.83 -41.31 -18.24
N ILE A 569 6.66 -42.09 -19.32
CA ILE A 569 6.78 -43.55 -19.27
C ILE A 569 8.18 -43.96 -18.82
N GLN A 570 9.23 -43.37 -19.36
CA GLN A 570 10.61 -43.62 -18.92
C GLN A 570 10.80 -43.32 -17.42
N THR A 571 10.23 -42.23 -16.94
CA THR A 571 10.27 -41.86 -15.52
C THR A 571 9.55 -42.90 -14.66
N ILE A 572 8.34 -43.32 -15.05
CA ILE A 572 7.58 -44.35 -14.32
C ILE A 572 8.38 -45.65 -14.28
N THR A 573 8.95 -46.09 -15.40
CA THR A 573 9.78 -47.30 -15.47
C THR A 573 11.00 -47.23 -14.54
N ASN A 574 11.66 -46.06 -14.47
CA ASN A 574 12.87 -45.89 -13.66
C ASN A 574 12.60 -45.73 -12.16
N TYR A 575 11.41 -45.27 -11.76
CA TYR A 575 11.11 -44.92 -10.38
C TYR A 575 9.84 -45.59 -9.81
N CYS A 576 9.29 -46.60 -10.48
CA CYS A 576 8.06 -47.29 -10.06
C CYS A 576 8.13 -47.84 -8.63
N GLU A 577 9.28 -48.35 -8.21
CA GLU A 577 9.52 -48.90 -6.87
C GLU A 577 9.37 -47.85 -5.75
N LYS A 578 9.55 -46.57 -6.08
CA LYS A 578 9.43 -45.46 -5.13
C LYS A 578 7.98 -44.98 -4.97
N MET A 579 7.13 -45.18 -5.97
CA MET A 579 5.76 -44.65 -6.04
C MET A 579 4.76 -45.53 -5.29
N THR A 580 3.65 -44.95 -4.82
CA THR A 580 2.53 -45.72 -4.25
C THR A 580 1.64 -46.31 -5.36
N ASN A 581 0.80 -47.29 -5.03
CA ASN A 581 -0.17 -47.84 -5.98
C ASN A 581 -1.12 -46.76 -6.55
N GLN A 582 -1.50 -45.78 -5.72
CA GLN A 582 -2.35 -44.66 -6.16
C GLN A 582 -1.61 -43.75 -7.14
N ASP A 583 -0.33 -43.45 -6.87
CA ASP A 583 0.53 -42.65 -7.76
C ASP A 583 0.71 -43.34 -9.12
N LEU A 584 0.98 -44.66 -9.12
CA LEU A 584 1.10 -45.45 -10.33
C LEU A 584 -0.21 -45.47 -11.12
N SER A 585 -1.34 -45.71 -10.45
CA SER A 585 -2.65 -45.72 -11.10
C SER A 585 -2.98 -44.39 -11.78
N LYS A 586 -2.73 -43.25 -11.11
CA LYS A 586 -2.96 -41.92 -11.72
C LYS A 586 -1.96 -41.61 -12.83
N SER A 587 -0.72 -42.05 -12.69
CA SER A 587 0.31 -41.86 -13.72
C SER A 587 -0.03 -42.62 -15.00
N PHE A 588 -0.47 -43.87 -14.90
CA PHE A 588 -0.94 -44.63 -16.05
C PHE A 588 -2.21 -44.03 -16.67
N LEU A 589 -3.15 -43.54 -15.85
CA LEU A 589 -4.34 -42.84 -16.35
C LEU A 589 -3.97 -41.58 -17.14
N LEU A 590 -3.02 -40.79 -16.64
CA LEU A 590 -2.49 -39.62 -17.34
C LEU A 590 -1.86 -40.03 -18.68
N CYS A 591 -1.02 -41.08 -18.70
CA CYS A 591 -0.44 -41.58 -19.95
C CYS A 591 -1.51 -41.96 -20.98
N LEU A 592 -2.59 -42.62 -20.54
CA LEU A 592 -3.71 -43.02 -21.39
C LEU A 592 -4.45 -41.79 -21.94
N LYS A 593 -4.66 -40.76 -21.11
CA LYS A 593 -5.25 -39.48 -21.54
C LYS A 593 -4.38 -38.70 -22.53
N ILE A 594 -3.06 -38.69 -22.33
CA ILE A 594 -2.12 -38.09 -23.28
C ILE A 594 -2.19 -38.85 -24.60
N LEU A 595 -2.13 -40.19 -24.57
CA LEU A 595 -2.21 -41.03 -25.76
C LEU A 595 -3.49 -40.78 -26.57
N ASN A 596 -4.64 -40.65 -25.91
CA ASN A 596 -5.92 -40.33 -26.56
C ASN A 596 -5.95 -38.96 -27.23
N LYS A 597 -5.03 -38.05 -26.87
CA LYS A 597 -4.90 -36.72 -27.47
C LYS A 597 -3.80 -36.66 -28.52
N ILE A 598 -2.97 -37.68 -28.70
CA ILE A 598 -1.98 -37.70 -29.78
C ILE A 598 -2.72 -38.00 -31.09
N LYS A 599 -2.43 -37.21 -32.12
CA LYS A 599 -2.86 -37.48 -33.50
C LYS A 599 -1.62 -37.66 -34.36
N TYR A 600 -1.68 -38.65 -35.23
CA TYR A 600 -0.64 -38.94 -36.22
C TYR A 600 -0.84 -38.11 -37.48
#